data_AF-A0A7W0JQ99-F1
#
_entry.id   AF-A0A7W0JQ99-F1
#
_cell.length_a   1.000
_cell.length_b   1.000
_cell.length_c   1.000
_cell.angle_alpha   90.00
_cell.angle_beta   90.00
_cell.angle_gamma   90.00
#
_symmetry.space_group_name_H-M   'P 1'
#
loop_
_entity.id
_entity.type
_entity.pdbx_description
1 polymer ?
#
loop_
_entity_poly.entity_id
_entity_poly.type
_entity_poly.pdbx_seq_one_letter_code
_entity_poly.pdbx_strand_id
1 'polypeptide(L)' 'MPVGTTDALTALHDHYIRAVNTAIAAGREPLAEELAQQYADDALALILPGDGIQPASA' A
#
# COMPACT_ATOMS: atom_id res chain seq x y z
N MET A 1 13.13 2.33 -20.53
CA MET A 1 12.15 2.73 -19.49
C MET A 1 12.27 1.73 -18.36
N PRO A 2 12.41 2.12 -17.08
CA PRO A 2 12.55 1.16 -15.99
C PRO A 2 11.22 0.42 -15.84
N VAL A 3 11.19 -0.83 -16.29
CA VAL A 3 9.99 -1.69 -16.31
C VAL A 3 9.59 -2.11 -14.87
N GLY A 4 10.46 -1.92 -13.87
CA GLY A 4 10.26 -2.48 -12.52
C GLY A 4 9.27 -1.76 -11.59
N THR A 5 9.14 -0.43 -11.66
CA THR A 5 8.33 0.31 -10.67
C THR A 5 6.84 0.25 -10.98
N THR A 6 6.46 0.30 -12.26
CA THR A 6 5.05 0.19 -12.67
C THR A 6 4.47 -1.19 -12.37
N ASP A 7 5.21 -2.26 -12.69
CA ASP A 7 4.77 -3.63 -12.42
C ASP A 7 4.63 -3.89 -10.91
N ALA A 8 5.55 -3.35 -10.09
CA ALA A 8 5.48 -3.43 -8.64
C ALA A 8 4.27 -2.69 -8.05
N LEU A 9 3.95 -1.49 -8.56
CA LEU A 9 2.76 -0.74 -8.14
C LEU A 9 1.46 -1.44 -8.56
N THR A 10 1.42 -2.04 -9.75
CA THR A 10 0.25 -2.83 -10.18
C THR A 10 0.04 -4.05 -9.30
N ALA A 11 1.12 -4.79 -8.98
CA ALA A 11 1.03 -5.93 -8.08
C ALA A 11 0.59 -5.53 -6.66
N LEU A 12 1.08 -4.39 -6.16
CA LEU A 12 0.66 -3.84 -4.86
C LEU A 12 -0.83 -3.47 -4.86
N HIS A 13 -1.29 -2.79 -5.92
CA HIS A 13 -2.69 -2.41 -6.07
C HIS A 13 -3.62 -3.65 -6.07
N ASP A 14 -3.29 -4.68 -6.87
CA ASP A 14 -4.07 -5.91 -6.97
C ASP A 14 -4.12 -6.69 -5.65
N HIS A 15 -3.05 -6.61 -4.85
CA HIS A 15 -3.02 -7.19 -3.52
C HIS A 15 -4.00 -6.48 -2.58
N TYR A 16 -3.91 -5.16 -2.49
CA TYR A 16 -4.74 -4.36 -1.58
C TYR A 16 -6.22 -4.40 -1.96
N ILE A 17 -6.56 -4.36 -3.26
CA ILE A 17 -7.95 -4.50 -3.72
C ILE A 17 -8.53 -5.85 -3.29
N ARG A 18 -7.77 -6.95 -3.43
CA ARG A 18 -8.23 -8.27 -2.93
C ARG A 18 -8.39 -8.28 -1.42
N ALA A 19 -7.46 -7.72 -0.67
CA ALA A 19 -7.51 -7.69 0.78
C ALA A 19 -8.71 -6.88 1.30
N VAL A 20 -8.94 -5.67 0.76
CA VAL A 20 -10.07 -4.80 1.08
C VAL A 20 -11.39 -5.50 0.75
N ASN A 21 -11.54 -6.06 -0.46
CA ASN A 21 -12.76 -6.75 -0.84
C ASN A 21 -13.04 -7.98 0.06
N THR A 22 -11.99 -8.70 0.47
CA THR A 22 -12.12 -9.82 1.41
C THR A 22 -12.54 -9.35 2.80
N ALA A 23 -12.03 -8.22 3.27
CA ALA A 23 -12.42 -7.62 4.54
C ALA A 23 -13.88 -7.16 4.52
N ILE A 24 -14.31 -6.48 3.46
CA ILE A 24 -15.71 -6.05 3.25
C ILE A 24 -16.65 -7.25 3.21
N ALA A 25 -16.31 -8.29 2.42
CA ALA A 25 -17.13 -9.50 2.34
C ALA A 25 -17.26 -10.23 3.68
N ALA A 26 -16.28 -10.07 4.58
CA ALA A 26 -16.30 -10.61 5.94
C ALA A 26 -16.97 -9.66 6.97
N GLY A 27 -17.53 -8.52 6.55
CA GLY A 27 -18.13 -7.51 7.44
C GLY A 27 -17.10 -6.80 8.33
N ARG A 28 -15.82 -6.80 7.93
CA ARG A 28 -14.71 -6.17 8.68
C ARG A 28 -14.38 -4.81 8.07
N GLU A 29 -15.34 -3.90 8.11
CA GLU A 29 -15.22 -2.55 7.54
C GLU A 29 -14.06 -1.73 8.13
N PRO A 30 -13.77 -1.76 9.45
CA PRO A 30 -12.60 -1.07 9.99
C PRO A 30 -11.27 -1.60 9.43
N LEU A 31 -11.16 -2.92 9.24
CA LEU A 31 -9.98 -3.53 8.62
C LEU A 31 -9.84 -3.13 7.15
N ALA A 32 -10.96 -3.01 6.43
CA ALA A 32 -10.95 -2.53 5.04
C ALA A 32 -10.44 -1.09 4.95
N GLU A 33 -10.82 -0.23 5.90
CA GLU A 33 -10.35 1.15 6.00
C GLU A 33 -8.84 1.22 6.33
N GLU A 34 -8.39 0.43 7.32
CA GLU A 34 -6.96 0.31 7.66
C GLU A 34 -6.12 -0.13 6.44
N LEU A 35 -6.58 -1.15 5.72
CA LEU A 35 -5.91 -1.63 4.50
C LEU A 35 -5.87 -0.57 3.41
N ALA A 36 -6.94 0.20 3.21
CA ALA A 36 -6.97 1.27 2.22
C ALA A 36 -5.97 2.39 2.57
N GLN A 37 -5.77 2.66 3.86
CA GLN A 37 -4.84 3.67 4.34
C GLN A 37 -3.38 3.20 4.20
N GLN A 38 -3.11 1.95 4.56
CA GLN A 38 -1.81 1.29 4.45
C GLN A 38 -1.29 1.23 2.99
N TYR A 39 -2.19 1.05 2.02
CA TYR A 39 -1.82 1.05 0.59
C TYR A 39 -1.07 2.30 0.15
N ALA A 40 -1.46 3.48 0.66
CA ALA A 40 -0.82 4.74 0.28
C ALA A 40 0.64 4.80 0.74
N ASP A 41 0.90 4.36 1.98
CA ASP A 41 2.24 4.33 2.56
C ASP A 41 3.15 3.35 1.81
N ASP A 42 2.64 2.15 1.52
CA ASP A 42 3.39 1.13 0.78
C ASP A 42 3.65 1.55 -0.68
N ALA A 43 2.69 2.20 -1.34
CA ALA A 43 2.86 2.71 -2.69
C ALA A 43 3.90 3.84 -2.73
N LEU A 44 3.89 4.73 -1.72
CA LEU A 44 4.89 5.78 -1.58
C LEU A 44 6.28 5.20 -1.37
N ALA A 45 6.44 4.14 -0.57
CA ALA A 45 7.72 3.48 -0.36
C ALA A 45 8.30 2.87 -1.66
N LEU A 46 7.44 2.41 -2.58
CA LEU A 46 7.87 1.92 -3.91
C LEU A 46 8.27 3.05 -4.86
N ILE A 47 7.65 4.23 -4.73
CA ILE A 47 7.91 5.40 -5.59
C ILE A 47 9.13 6.18 -5.10
N LEU A 48 9.34 6.23 -3.78
CA LEU A 48 10.40 6.99 -3.11
C LEU A 48 11.39 6.01 -2.45
N PRO A 49 12.31 5.39 -3.21
CA PRO A 49 13.35 4.57 -2.62
C PRO A 49 14.34 5.46 -1.87
N GLY A 50 14.04 5.71 -0.59
CA GLY A 50 14.93 6.17 0.47
C GLY A 50 16.00 7.20 0.10
N ASP A 51 15.61 8.47 -0.02
CA ASP A 51 16.44 9.58 0.45
C ASP A 51 15.70 10.25 1.61
N GLY A 52 15.94 9.74 2.82
CA GLY A 52 15.71 10.43 4.10
C GLY A 52 14.28 10.87 4.46
N ILE A 53 13.49 9.97 5.04
CA ILE A 53 12.62 10.35 6.17
C ILE A 53 13.00 9.41 7.32
N GLN A 54 14.03 9.80 8.10
CA GLN A 54 14.18 9.21 9.42
C GLN A 54 13.03 9.75 10.30
N PRO A 55 12.31 8.90 11.05
CA PRO A 55 11.38 9.40 12.05
C PRO A 55 12.18 10.15 13.11
N ALA A 56 11.89 11.44 13.30
CA ALA A 56 12.39 12.19 14.43
C ALA A 56 11.89 11.52 15.71
N SER A 57 12.81 10.86 16.43
CA SER A 57 12.60 10.51 17.82
C SER A 57 12.69 11.80 18.65
N ALA A 58 11.60 12.19 19.32
CA ALA A 58 11.59 13.04 20.51
C ALA A 58 10.29 12.78 21.28
#